data_AF-A0A6S6XRI4-F1
#
_entry.id   AF-A0A6S6XRI4-F1
#
_cell.length_a   1.000
_cell.length_b   1.000
_cell.length_c   1.000
_cell.angle_alpha   90.00
_cell.angle_beta   90.00
_cell.angle_gamma   90.00
#
_symmetry.space_group_name_H-M   'P 1'
#
loop_
_entity.id
_entity.type
_entity.pdbx_description
1 polymer ?
#
loop_
_entity_poly.entity_id
_entity_poly.type
_entity_poly.pdbx_seq_one_letter_code
_entity_poly.pdbx_strand_id
1 'polypeptide(L)' 'MSQNTLAILKSKLAVYTVCYLEAKKSKDLKRMVLLGPIINDLQNEIGILEE' A
#
# COMPACT_ATOMS: atom_id res chain seq x y z
N MET A 1 19.14 6.43 -1.51
CA MET A 1 17.98 6.76 -2.36
C MET A 1 17.56 8.20 -2.15
N SER A 2 16.90 8.83 -3.14
CA SER A 2 16.36 10.19 -2.98
C SER A 2 15.17 10.20 -2.00
N GLN A 3 15.04 11.23 -1.16
CA GLN A 3 13.87 11.44 -0.29
C GLN A 3 12.53 11.37 -1.06
N ASN A 4 12.57 11.70 -2.36
CA ASN A 4 11.42 11.60 -3.26
C ASN A 4 10.92 10.17 -3.43
N THR A 5 11.80 9.17 -3.47
CA THR A 5 11.40 7.76 -3.64
C THR A 5 10.57 7.28 -2.44
N LEU A 6 11.02 7.59 -1.22
CA LEU A 6 10.29 7.26 0.00
C LEU A 6 8.93 7.98 0.07
N ALA A 7 8.89 9.26 -0.29
CA ALA A 7 7.65 10.02 -0.35
C ALA A 7 6.64 9.42 -1.35
N ILE A 8 7.10 9.02 -2.54
CA ILE A 8 6.27 8.37 -3.56
C ILE A 8 5.69 7.05 -3.03
N LEU A 9 6.51 6.22 -2.38
CA LEU A 9 6.06 4.93 -1.83
C LEU A 9 5.01 5.12 -0.73
N LYS A 10 5.21 6.08 0.18
CA LYS A 10 4.23 6.44 1.21
C LYS A 10 2.91 6.93 0.60
N SER A 11 2.97 7.76 -0.44
CA SER A 11 1.77 8.20 -1.16
C SER A 11 1.03 7.03 -1.81
N LYS A 12 1.74 6.10 -2.45
CA LYS A 12 1.13 4.89 -3.02
C LYS A 12 0.48 4.02 -1.94
N LEU A 13 1.17 3.78 -0.82
CA LEU A 13 0.66 3.01 0.30
C LEU A 13 -0.65 3.59 0.84
N ALA A 14 -0.72 4.92 1.00
CA ALA A 14 -1.94 5.60 1.44
C ALA A 14 -3.12 5.34 0.49
N VAL A 15 -2.90 5.48 -0.82
CA VAL A 15 -3.94 5.25 -1.84
C VAL A 15 -4.44 3.80 -1.83
N TYR A 16 -3.53 2.83 -1.82
CA TYR A 16 -3.91 1.41 -1.81
C TYR A 16 -4.61 1.01 -0.51
N THR A 17 -4.19 1.57 0.62
CA THR A 17 -4.86 1.34 1.91
C THR A 17 -6.29 1.84 1.90
N VAL A 18 -6.54 3.06 1.38
CA VAL A 18 -7.90 3.58 1.23
C VAL A 18 -8.72 2.68 0.30
N CYS A 19 -8.16 2.26 -0.83
CA CYS A 19 -8.84 1.33 -1.75
C CYS A 19 -9.21 0.00 -1.08
N TYR A 20 -8.34 -0.53 -0.21
CA TYR A 20 -8.61 -1.76 0.53
C TYR A 20 -9.73 -1.57 1.55
N LEU A 21 -9.74 -0.43 2.26
CA LEU A 21 -10.81 -0.11 3.21
C LEU A 21 -12.16 0.04 2.52
N GLU A 22 -12.22 0.65 1.35
CA GLU A 22 -13.45 0.75 0.55
C GLU A 22 -13.91 -0.63 0.03
N ALA A 23 -12.97 -1.48 -0.42
CA ALA A 23 -13.27 -2.87 -0.78
C ALA A 23 -13.83 -3.66 0.43
N LYS A 24 -13.25 -3.44 1.62
CA LYS A 24 -13.73 -4.05 2.87
C LYS A 24 -15.15 -3.58 3.23
N LYS A 25 -15.44 -2.29 3.13
CA LYS A 25 -16.79 -1.73 3.38
C LYS A 25 -17.83 -2.32 2.44
N SER A 26 -17.49 -2.48 1.17
CA SER A 26 -18.36 -3.05 0.14
C SER A 26 -18.39 -4.59 0.11
N LYS A 27 -17.63 -5.26 1.00
CA LYS A 27 -17.44 -6.72 1.02
C LYS A 27 -16.91 -7.28 -0.32
N ASP A 28 -16.16 -6.48 -1.08
CA ASP A 28 -15.49 -6.89 -2.30
C ASP A 28 -14.21 -7.68 -1.97
N LEU A 29 -14.40 -8.96 -1.63
CA LEU A 29 -13.32 -9.88 -1.27
C LEU A 29 -12.29 -10.04 -2.38
N LYS A 30 -12.72 -10.02 -3.65
CA LYS A 30 -11.80 -10.17 -4.79
C LYS A 30 -10.81 -9.02 -4.82
N ARG A 31 -11.31 -7.79 -4.65
CA ARG A 31 -10.47 -6.59 -4.63
C ARG A 31 -9.57 -6.54 -3.40
N MET A 32 -10.05 -6.97 -2.23
CA MET A 32 -9.21 -7.09 -1.02
C MET A 32 -8.04 -8.06 -1.23
N VAL A 33 -8.29 -9.24 -1.81
CA VAL A 33 -7.26 -10.25 -2.08
C VAL A 33 -6.19 -9.70 -3.04
N LEU A 34 -6.58 -8.92 -4.05
CA LEU A 34 -5.64 -8.29 -4.97
C LEU A 34 -4.81 -7.17 -4.32
N LEU A 35 -5.42 -6.39 -3.42
CA LEU A 35 -4.78 -5.23 -2.80
C LEU A 35 -3.84 -5.61 -1.64
N GLY A 36 -4.13 -6.69 -0.92
CA GLY A 36 -3.35 -7.13 0.24
C GLY A 36 -1.84 -7.30 -0.05
N PRO A 37 -1.45 -8.09 -1.06
CA PRO A 37 -0.04 -8.26 -1.42
C PRO A 37 0.65 -6.95 -1.80
N ILE A 38 -0.01 -6.09 -2.58
CA ILE A 38 0.54 -4.79 -2.99
C ILE A 38 0.84 -3.90 -1.79
N ILE A 39 -0.06 -3.86 -0.80
CA ILE A 39 0.14 -3.10 0.44
C ILE A 39 1.33 -3.67 1.22
N ASN A 40 1.42 -4.98 1.35
CA ASN A 40 2.50 -5.65 2.07
C ASN A 40 3.87 -5.39 1.42
N ASP A 41 3.95 -5.47 0.10
CA ASP A 41 5.18 -5.20 -0.65
C ASP A 41 5.63 -3.74 -0.48
N LEU A 42 4.69 -2.79 -0.53
CA LEU A 42 4.98 -1.37 -0.27
C LEU A 42 5.47 -1.13 1.15
N GLN A 43 4.88 -1.79 2.16
CA GLN A 43 5.33 -1.68 3.55
C GLN A 43 6.74 -2.23 3.73
N ASN A 44 7.05 -3.37 3.10
CA ASN A 44 8.39 -3.95 3.13
C ASN A 44 9.42 -3.05 2.47
N GLU A 45 9.13 -2.51 1.27
CA GLU A 45 10.03 -1.61 0.56
C GLU A 45 10.27 -0.31 1.33
N ILE A 46 9.22 0.25 1.95
CA ILE A 46 9.36 1.43 2.82
C ILE A 46 10.24 1.10 4.03
N GLY A 47 10.03 -0.05 4.68
CA GLY A 47 10.85 -0.48 5.82
C GLY A 47 12.33 -0.58 5.48
N ILE A 48 12.67 -1.18 4.33
CA ILE A 48 14.05 -1.28 3.82
C ILE A 48 14.67 0.10 3.57
N LEU A 49 13.86 1.11 3.24
CA LEU A 49 14.33 2.48 2.95
C LEU A 49 14.40 3.38 4.19
N GLU A 50 13.80 2.96 5.32
CA GLU A 50 13.81 3.69 6.58
C GLU A 50 14.87 3.17 7.58
N GLU A 51 15.41 1.97 7.37
CA GLU A 51 16.64 1.47 8.04
C GLU A 51 17.93 2.08 7.47
#